data_AF-A0A315XDN3-F1
#
_entry.id   AF-A0A315XDN3-F1
#
_cell.length_a   1.000
_cell.length_b   1.000
_cell.length_c   1.000
_cell.angle_alpha   90.00
_cell.angle_beta   90.00
_cell.angle_gamma   90.00
#
_symmetry.space_group_name_H-M   'P 1'
#
loop_
_entity.id
_entity.type
_entity.pdbx_description
1 polymer ?
#
loop_
_entity_poly.entity_id
_entity_poly.type
_entity_poly.pdbx_seq_one_letter_code
_entity_poly.pdbx_strand_id
1 'polypeptide(L)'
;MMEQFETFIVESPDATGARTTRSLIQDTVSDLSLSRAIVRMKVFVDPVEPVFILAALLRLGSPSIKLKDFAKIDMGTLGKDEVKIELDKEMFTVKLLNKLWAKYGKNNIEQPDKKIIIVKTDPIRDLDMLRELVIEEPQQEVLDRLIDAIALRIIPEGFRVRKHELSNTHVLFVASEDTLKPEWLAKGQEIMDSLRREENA
;
A
#
# COMPACT_ATOMS: atom_id res chain seq x y z
N MET A 1 3.10 6.13 25.07
CA MET A 1 3.77 6.97 24.04
C MET A 1 4.04 6.02 22.88
N MET A 2 3.33 6.15 21.76
CA MET A 2 3.50 5.23 20.63
C MET A 2 4.86 5.53 19.96
N GLU A 3 5.74 4.54 19.90
CA GLU A 3 6.99 4.63 19.15
C GLU A 3 6.65 4.85 17.67
N GLN A 4 6.81 6.09 17.21
CA GLN A 4 6.28 6.52 15.93
C GLN A 4 7.23 6.20 14.76
N PHE A 5 8.51 5.94 15.01
CA PHE A 5 9.53 5.48 14.05
C PHE A 5 10.72 4.89 14.82
N GLU A 6 11.45 3.91 14.25
CA GLU A 6 12.78 3.54 14.79
C GLU A 6 13.79 4.68 14.54
N THR A 7 13.66 5.38 13.41
CA THR A 7 14.50 6.53 13.06
C THR A 7 13.73 7.51 12.18
N PHE A 8 13.72 8.79 12.56
CA PHE A 8 13.14 9.86 11.75
C PHE A 8 13.99 11.13 11.79
N ILE A 9 14.58 11.47 10.65
CA ILE A 9 15.52 12.59 10.49
C ILE A 9 15.06 13.48 9.34
N VAL A 10 15.11 14.80 9.56
CA VAL A 10 14.90 15.82 8.53
C VAL A 10 16.12 16.73 8.53
N GLU A 11 16.82 16.77 7.41
CA GLU A 11 18.02 17.57 7.19
C GLU A 11 17.68 18.75 6.26
N SER A 12 18.11 19.95 6.67
CA SER A 12 18.01 21.15 5.83
C SER A 12 19.06 22.17 6.25
N PRO A 13 19.57 22.99 5.30
CA PRO A 13 20.31 24.20 5.63
C PRO A 13 19.48 25.22 6.44
N ASP A 14 18.15 25.19 6.31
CA ASP A 14 17.24 26.00 7.12
C ASP A 14 16.67 25.19 8.28
N ALA A 15 17.13 25.49 9.49
CA ALA A 15 16.68 24.83 10.71
C ALA A 15 15.17 25.04 10.98
N THR A 16 14.58 26.15 10.53
CA THR A 16 13.15 26.41 10.70
C THR A 16 12.35 25.55 9.73
N GLY A 17 12.71 25.56 8.45
CA GLY A 17 12.17 24.67 7.43
C GLY A 17 12.23 23.20 7.84
N ALA A 18 13.38 22.73 8.33
CA ALA A 18 13.52 21.35 8.81
C ALA A 18 12.51 20.99 9.90
N ARG A 19 12.30 21.88 10.88
CA ARG A 19 11.33 21.65 11.98
C ARG A 19 9.90 21.63 11.47
N THR A 20 9.54 22.57 10.60
CA THR A 20 8.19 22.65 10.01
C THR A 20 7.89 21.43 9.15
N THR A 21 8.82 21.03 8.28
CA THR A 21 8.71 19.80 7.47
C THR A 21 8.59 18.57 8.36
N ARG A 22 9.36 18.50 9.45
CA ARG A 22 9.26 17.40 10.42
C ARG A 22 7.86 17.28 11.01
N SER A 23 7.29 18.38 11.52
CA SER A 23 5.93 18.38 12.09
C SER A 23 4.87 18.00 11.06
N LEU A 24 4.93 18.60 9.86
CA LEU A 24 3.99 18.29 8.76
C LEU A 24 3.96 16.79 8.43
N ILE A 25 5.14 16.16 8.36
CA ILE A 25 5.26 14.73 8.09
C ILE A 25 4.67 13.90 9.23
N GLN A 26 4.95 14.26 10.49
CA GLN A 26 4.42 13.52 11.65
C GLN A 26 2.89 13.58 11.71
N ASP A 27 2.33 14.77 11.47
CA ASP A 27 0.88 14.98 11.44
C ASP A 27 0.26 14.16 10.30
N THR A 28 0.80 14.30 9.08
CA THR A 28 0.32 13.58 7.89
C THR A 28 0.39 12.05 8.06
N VAL A 29 1.51 11.53 8.56
CA VAL A 29 1.69 10.09 8.78
C VAL A 29 0.72 9.57 9.84
N SER A 30 0.46 10.36 10.88
CA SER A 30 -0.49 9.99 11.94
C SER A 30 -1.93 9.99 11.42
N ASP A 31 -2.33 11.03 10.70
CA ASP A 31 -3.67 11.19 10.13
C ASP A 31 -4.03 10.05 9.18
N LEU A 32 -3.06 9.59 8.38
CA LEU A 32 -3.24 8.49 7.43
C LEU A 32 -3.01 7.09 8.04
N SER A 33 -2.76 7.02 9.35
CA SER A 33 -2.50 5.78 10.08
C SER A 33 -1.32 4.98 9.51
N LEU A 34 -0.25 5.68 9.10
CA LEU A 34 0.92 5.12 8.43
C LEU A 34 2.10 4.83 9.38
N SER A 35 2.02 5.27 10.65
CA SER A 35 3.15 5.16 11.59
C SER A 35 3.68 3.74 11.77
N ARG A 36 2.81 2.72 11.69
CA ARG A 36 3.23 1.31 11.82
C ARG A 36 3.86 0.73 10.55
N ALA A 37 3.60 1.35 9.40
CA ALA A 37 4.08 0.90 8.11
C ALA A 37 5.48 1.44 7.79
N ILE A 38 5.90 2.52 8.45
CA ILE A 38 7.19 3.19 8.23
C ILE A 38 8.13 2.82 9.36
N VAL A 39 9.23 2.14 9.04
CA VAL A 39 10.24 1.75 10.03
C VAL A 39 11.19 2.91 10.28
N ARG A 40 11.76 3.45 9.20
CA ARG A 40 12.74 4.53 9.22
C ARG A 40 12.48 5.49 8.08
N MET A 41 12.73 6.77 8.32
CA MET A 41 12.59 7.81 7.32
C MET A 41 13.70 8.84 7.46
N LYS A 42 14.30 9.20 6.33
CA LYS A 42 15.20 10.34 6.19
C LYS A 42 14.66 11.27 5.11
N VAL A 43 14.65 12.55 5.43
CA VAL A 43 14.21 13.61 4.52
C VAL A 43 15.33 14.63 4.41
N PHE A 44 15.65 15.03 3.18
CA PHE A 44 16.53 16.15 2.91
C PHE A 44 15.73 17.21 2.14
N VAL A 45 15.77 18.44 2.61
CA VAL A 45 15.14 19.58 1.95
C VAL A 45 16.12 20.74 1.90
N ASP A 46 16.28 21.32 0.72
CA ASP A 46 17.09 22.52 0.52
C ASP A 46 16.22 23.60 -0.16
N PRO A 47 16.02 24.76 0.49
CA PRO A 47 15.28 25.87 -0.12
C PRO A 47 16.14 26.73 -1.05
N VAL A 48 17.48 26.65 -0.95
CA VAL A 48 18.42 27.41 -1.82
C VAL A 48 18.54 26.72 -3.16
N GLU A 49 18.72 25.41 -3.14
CA GLU A 49 18.56 24.54 -4.30
C GLU A 49 17.22 23.80 -4.15
N PRO A 50 16.12 24.22 -4.80
CA PRO A 50 14.75 23.78 -4.49
C PRO A 50 14.54 22.28 -4.76
N VAL A 51 15.02 21.45 -3.83
CA VAL A 51 15.03 19.99 -3.89
C VAL A 51 14.48 19.41 -2.59
N PHE A 52 13.64 18.40 -2.75
CA PHE A 52 13.04 17.63 -1.69
C PHE A 52 13.32 16.16 -1.96
N ILE A 53 13.93 15.49 -0.98
CA ILE A 53 14.28 14.08 -1.06
C ILE A 53 13.70 13.39 0.16
N LEU A 54 12.92 12.33 -0.05
CA LEU A 54 12.40 11.50 1.03
C LEU A 54 12.72 10.04 0.73
N ALA A 55 13.37 9.39 1.68
CA ALA A 55 13.64 7.97 1.66
C ALA A 55 13.04 7.34 2.92
N ALA A 56 12.32 6.24 2.77
CA ALA A 56 11.82 5.50 3.91
C ALA A 56 11.83 3.99 3.68
N LEU A 57 12.12 3.25 4.76
CA LEU A 57 11.99 1.80 4.82
C LEU A 57 10.61 1.44 5.36
N LEU A 58 9.99 0.45 4.73
CA LEU A 58 8.62 0.03 5.02
C LEU A 58 8.60 -1.35 5.68
N ARG A 59 7.64 -1.52 6.58
CA ARG A 59 7.23 -2.82 7.13
C ARG A 59 5.75 -2.98 6.85
N LEU A 60 5.45 -3.48 5.66
CA LEU A 60 4.07 -3.74 5.27
C LEU A 60 3.52 -4.95 6.01
N GLY A 61 2.22 -4.90 6.32
CA GLY A 61 1.51 -5.96 7.02
C GLY A 61 1.20 -7.16 6.12
N SER A 62 0.07 -7.81 6.39
CA SER A 62 -0.37 -9.04 5.72
C SER A 62 -0.41 -8.91 4.19
N PRO A 63 -0.02 -9.96 3.45
CA PRO A 63 -0.11 -10.00 1.99
C PRO A 63 -1.56 -9.97 1.49
N SER A 64 -1.74 -9.92 0.17
CA SER A 64 -3.06 -10.04 -0.46
C SER A 64 -3.78 -11.32 0.01
N ILE A 65 -5.07 -11.19 0.28
CA ILE A 65 -5.91 -12.32 0.71
C ILE A 65 -6.74 -12.77 -0.49
N LYS A 66 -6.54 -14.00 -0.93
CA LYS A 66 -7.29 -14.64 -2.01
C LYS A 66 -8.42 -15.49 -1.44
N LEU A 67 -9.43 -15.78 -2.26
CA LEU A 67 -10.57 -16.59 -1.84
C LEU A 67 -10.15 -17.98 -1.32
N LYS A 68 -9.18 -18.62 -1.99
CA LYS A 68 -8.64 -19.92 -1.56
C LYS A 68 -7.97 -19.91 -0.18
N ASP A 69 -7.62 -18.74 0.36
CA ASP A 69 -6.93 -18.64 1.65
C ASP A 69 -7.90 -18.78 2.84
N PHE A 70 -9.21 -18.69 2.61
CA PHE A 70 -10.23 -18.78 3.66
C PHE A 70 -11.53 -19.48 3.22
N ALA A 71 -11.52 -20.15 2.07
CA ALA A 71 -12.67 -20.88 1.57
C ALA A 71 -12.24 -22.07 0.72
N LYS A 72 -13.06 -23.12 0.75
CA LYS A 72 -12.99 -24.24 -0.19
C LYS A 72 -13.84 -23.94 -1.42
N ILE A 73 -13.26 -24.12 -2.60
CA ILE A 73 -13.92 -23.84 -3.89
C ILE A 73 -13.94 -25.11 -4.73
N ASP A 74 -15.15 -25.62 -4.94
CA ASP A 74 -15.41 -26.86 -5.66
C ASP A 74 -16.49 -26.65 -6.73
N MET A 75 -16.56 -27.59 -7.68
CA MET A 75 -17.75 -27.71 -8.52
C MET A 75 -18.96 -27.97 -7.62
N GLY A 76 -20.09 -27.34 -7.91
CA GLY A 76 -21.31 -27.57 -7.15
C GLY A 76 -22.00 -28.87 -7.57
N THR A 77 -23.33 -28.84 -7.66
CA THR A 77 -24.12 -30.04 -7.96
C THR A 77 -23.78 -30.58 -9.36
N LEU A 78 -23.51 -31.89 -9.44
CA LEU A 78 -23.22 -32.55 -10.70
C LEU A 78 -24.34 -32.28 -11.73
N GLY A 79 -23.96 -31.83 -12.92
CA GLY A 79 -24.89 -31.50 -14.01
C GLY A 79 -25.51 -30.09 -13.93
N LYS A 80 -25.06 -29.24 -13.02
CA LYS A 80 -25.39 -27.80 -12.99
C LYS A 80 -24.14 -26.97 -13.20
N ASP A 81 -24.31 -25.87 -13.91
CA ASP A 81 -23.28 -24.83 -14.08
C ASP A 81 -23.24 -23.96 -12.82
N GLU A 82 -22.64 -24.51 -11.76
CA GLU A 82 -22.47 -23.82 -10.50
C GLU A 82 -21.15 -24.17 -9.82
N VAL A 83 -20.57 -23.17 -9.16
CA VAL A 83 -19.40 -23.30 -8.27
C VAL A 83 -19.88 -23.12 -6.84
N LYS A 84 -19.49 -24.04 -5.96
CA LYS A 84 -19.75 -23.97 -4.53
C LYS A 84 -18.53 -23.40 -3.83
N ILE A 85 -18.76 -22.36 -3.03
CA ILE A 85 -17.77 -21.74 -2.14
C ILE A 85 -18.21 -22.03 -0.70
N GLU A 86 -17.37 -22.70 0.07
CA GLU A 86 -17.58 -23.00 1.47
C GLU A 86 -16.56 -22.25 2.33
N LEU A 87 -17.03 -21.32 3.15
CA LEU A 87 -16.20 -20.38 3.91
C LEU A 87 -15.70 -20.99 5.22
N ASP A 88 -14.40 -20.90 5.46
CA ASP A 88 -13.80 -21.26 6.75
C ASP A 88 -14.04 -20.16 7.80
N LYS A 89 -13.99 -18.89 7.36
CA LYS A 89 -14.15 -17.68 8.20
C LYS A 89 -15.08 -16.68 7.53
N GLU A 90 -15.95 -16.05 8.33
CA GLU A 90 -16.95 -15.10 7.84
C GLU A 90 -16.43 -13.65 7.69
N MET A 91 -15.18 -13.38 8.12
CA MET A 91 -14.61 -12.03 8.16
C MET A 91 -14.66 -11.30 6.81
N PHE A 92 -14.52 -12.03 5.70
CA PHE A 92 -14.46 -11.44 4.35
C PHE A 92 -15.75 -11.63 3.54
N THR A 93 -16.80 -12.22 4.11
CA THR A 93 -18.02 -12.60 3.38
C THR A 93 -18.66 -11.43 2.65
N VAL A 94 -18.77 -10.27 3.30
CA VAL A 94 -19.40 -9.08 2.70
C VAL A 94 -18.58 -8.57 1.50
N LYS A 95 -17.25 -8.48 1.64
CA LYS A 95 -16.37 -8.06 0.54
C LYS A 95 -16.41 -9.06 -0.63
N LEU A 96 -16.40 -10.36 -0.33
CA LEU A 96 -16.55 -11.42 -1.32
C LEU A 96 -17.88 -11.30 -2.08
N LEU A 97 -19.01 -11.19 -1.38
CA LEU A 97 -20.33 -11.06 -2.01
C LEU A 97 -20.41 -9.84 -2.93
N ASN A 98 -19.87 -8.69 -2.52
CA ASN A 98 -19.82 -7.50 -3.38
C ASN A 98 -19.03 -7.75 -4.67
N LYS A 99 -17.86 -8.42 -4.58
CA LYS A 99 -17.06 -8.77 -5.77
C LYS A 99 -17.78 -9.77 -6.67
N LEU A 100 -18.43 -10.78 -6.09
CA LEU A 100 -19.21 -11.76 -6.85
C LEU A 100 -20.43 -11.13 -7.53
N TRP A 101 -21.15 -10.24 -6.84
CA TRP A 101 -22.27 -9.50 -7.44
C TRP A 101 -21.82 -8.59 -8.57
N ALA A 102 -20.68 -7.90 -8.42
CA ALA A 102 -20.13 -7.07 -9.49
C ALA A 102 -19.74 -7.91 -10.72
N LYS A 103 -19.20 -9.12 -10.53
CA LYS A 103 -18.73 -9.98 -11.63
C LYS A 103 -19.84 -10.80 -12.29
N TYR A 104 -20.73 -11.41 -11.51
CA TYR A 104 -21.73 -12.38 -12.00
C TYR A 104 -23.17 -11.87 -11.92
N GLY A 105 -23.42 -10.76 -11.23
CA GLY A 105 -24.75 -10.23 -10.98
C GLY A 105 -25.44 -10.89 -9.78
N LYS A 106 -26.30 -10.11 -9.09
CA LYS A 106 -26.95 -10.55 -7.84
C LYS A 106 -27.82 -11.81 -7.99
N ASN A 107 -28.50 -11.98 -9.13
CA ASN A 107 -29.39 -13.11 -9.39
C ASN A 107 -28.65 -14.45 -9.57
N ASN A 108 -27.33 -14.40 -9.83
CA ASN A 108 -26.50 -15.59 -10.04
C ASN A 108 -25.75 -15.99 -8.77
N ILE A 109 -25.95 -15.29 -7.65
CA ILE A 109 -25.32 -15.57 -6.37
C ILE A 109 -26.41 -15.96 -5.37
N GLU A 110 -26.32 -17.17 -4.84
CA GLU A 110 -27.19 -17.66 -3.77
C GLU A 110 -26.37 -17.93 -2.51
N GLN A 111 -26.93 -17.61 -1.35
CA GLN A 111 -26.30 -17.89 -0.05
C GLN A 111 -27.28 -18.70 0.81
N PRO A 112 -27.38 -20.03 0.59
CA PRO A 112 -28.31 -20.88 1.33
C PRO A 112 -27.96 -20.99 2.82
N ASP A 113 -26.70 -20.79 3.18
CA ASP A 113 -26.20 -20.77 4.56
C ASP A 113 -25.15 -19.66 4.71
N LYS A 114 -24.92 -19.17 5.93
CA LYS A 114 -23.88 -18.17 6.23
C LYS A 114 -22.51 -18.53 5.66
N LYS A 115 -22.16 -19.83 5.66
CA LYS A 115 -20.86 -20.32 5.17
C LYS A 115 -20.88 -20.83 3.74
N ILE A 116 -22.03 -20.89 3.08
CA ILE A 116 -22.16 -21.50 1.76
C ILE A 116 -22.61 -20.44 0.76
N ILE A 117 -21.81 -20.22 -0.28
CA ILE A 117 -22.17 -19.37 -1.41
C ILE A 117 -22.16 -20.25 -2.67
N ILE A 118 -23.24 -20.16 -3.45
CA ILE A 118 -23.36 -20.80 -4.74
C ILE A 118 -23.30 -19.72 -5.82
N VAL A 119 -22.39 -19.90 -6.77
CA VAL A 119 -22.22 -19.03 -7.93
C VAL A 119 -22.69 -19.79 -9.16
N LYS A 120 -23.78 -19.34 -9.79
CA LYS A 120 -24.28 -19.90 -11.05
C LYS A 120 -23.38 -19.44 -12.19
N THR A 121 -22.43 -20.29 -12.57
CA THR A 121 -21.46 -20.03 -13.64
C THR A 121 -20.84 -21.33 -14.13
N ASP A 122 -20.22 -21.30 -15.30
CA ASP A 122 -19.47 -22.44 -15.86
C ASP A 122 -18.26 -22.79 -14.97
N PRO A 123 -18.26 -23.96 -14.31
CA PRO A 123 -17.18 -24.37 -13.43
C PRO A 123 -15.86 -24.62 -14.17
N ILE A 124 -15.90 -25.04 -15.44
CA ILE A 124 -14.67 -25.30 -16.21
C ILE A 124 -13.92 -24.00 -16.44
N ARG A 125 -14.64 -22.90 -16.65
CA ARG A 125 -14.04 -21.59 -16.91
C ARG A 125 -13.63 -20.86 -15.63
N ASP A 126 -14.50 -20.85 -14.63
CA ASP A 126 -14.40 -19.87 -13.55
C ASP A 126 -13.84 -20.43 -12.23
N LEU A 127 -13.68 -21.75 -12.08
CA LEU A 127 -13.22 -22.37 -10.83
C LEU A 127 -11.83 -21.86 -10.41
N ASP A 128 -10.84 -21.92 -11.29
CA ASP A 128 -9.47 -21.47 -10.98
C ASP A 128 -9.39 -19.94 -10.85
N MET A 129 -10.18 -19.21 -11.64
CA MET A 129 -10.30 -17.76 -11.49
C MET A 129 -10.88 -17.37 -10.12
N LEU A 130 -11.88 -18.12 -9.63
CA LEU A 130 -12.48 -17.90 -8.32
C LEU A 130 -11.48 -18.22 -7.21
N ARG A 131 -10.69 -19.29 -7.33
CA ARG A 131 -9.63 -19.61 -6.35
C ARG A 131 -8.61 -18.49 -6.20
N GLU A 132 -8.19 -17.91 -7.33
CA GLU A 132 -7.21 -16.81 -7.35
C GLU A 132 -7.83 -15.42 -7.14
N LEU A 133 -9.15 -15.31 -6.96
CA LEU A 133 -9.84 -14.05 -6.75
C LEU A 133 -9.30 -13.34 -5.52
N VAL A 134 -8.67 -12.18 -5.73
CA VAL A 134 -8.15 -11.33 -4.66
C VAL A 134 -9.31 -10.60 -3.98
N ILE A 135 -9.41 -10.76 -2.66
CA ILE A 135 -10.48 -10.21 -1.83
C ILE A 135 -10.02 -8.95 -1.10
N GLU A 136 -8.79 -8.94 -0.59
CA GLU A 136 -8.15 -7.77 0.01
C GLU A 136 -6.71 -7.65 -0.49
N GLU A 137 -6.24 -6.40 -0.60
CA GLU A 137 -4.84 -6.07 -0.89
C GLU A 137 -4.30 -5.11 0.17
N PRO A 138 -4.12 -5.55 1.43
CA PRO A 138 -3.79 -4.66 2.54
C PRO A 138 -2.49 -3.87 2.31
N GLN A 139 -1.50 -4.50 1.66
CA GLN A 139 -0.24 -3.85 1.32
C GLN A 139 -0.45 -2.72 0.31
N GLN A 140 -1.27 -2.93 -0.72
CA GLN A 140 -1.56 -1.91 -1.73
C GLN A 140 -2.29 -0.73 -1.11
N GLU A 141 -3.27 -0.96 -0.24
CA GLU A 141 -3.98 0.10 0.48
C GLU A 141 -3.06 0.95 1.37
N VAL A 142 -1.97 0.38 1.89
CA VAL A 142 -0.93 1.14 2.62
C VAL A 142 -0.06 1.94 1.66
N LEU A 143 0.37 1.34 0.55
CA LEU A 143 1.15 2.02 -0.48
C LEU A 143 0.40 3.22 -1.07
N ASP A 144 -0.89 3.08 -1.36
CA ASP A 144 -1.73 4.16 -1.90
C ASP A 144 -1.82 5.34 -0.92
N ARG A 145 -1.95 5.04 0.38
CA ARG A 145 -1.91 6.08 1.43
C ARG A 145 -0.53 6.72 1.59
N LEU A 146 0.56 5.97 1.40
CA LEU A 146 1.91 6.53 1.39
C LEU A 146 2.10 7.49 0.21
N ILE A 147 1.58 7.15 -0.97
CA ILE A 147 1.60 8.03 -2.14
C ILE A 147 0.79 9.30 -1.85
N ASP A 148 -0.43 9.17 -1.31
CA ASP A 148 -1.25 10.33 -0.92
C ASP A 148 -0.51 11.23 0.08
N ALA A 149 0.06 10.66 1.13
CA ALA A 149 0.86 11.37 2.12
C ALA A 149 2.01 12.14 1.47
N ILE A 150 2.86 11.45 0.72
CA ILE A 150 4.11 12.01 0.22
C ILE A 150 3.84 12.98 -0.93
N ALA A 151 3.13 12.52 -1.96
CA ALA A 151 2.99 13.25 -3.21
C ALA A 151 2.00 14.41 -3.14
N LEU A 152 0.98 14.33 -2.29
CA LEU A 152 -0.10 15.33 -2.25
C LEU A 152 -0.06 16.23 -1.02
N ARG A 153 0.60 15.81 0.08
CA ARG A 153 0.56 16.56 1.35
C ARG A 153 1.92 17.00 1.87
N ILE A 154 2.96 16.18 1.68
CA ILE A 154 4.30 16.45 2.23
C ILE A 154 5.20 17.19 1.24
N ILE A 155 5.26 16.74 -0.01
CA ILE A 155 6.09 17.40 -1.03
C ILE A 155 5.59 18.84 -1.21
N PRO A 156 6.48 19.85 -1.14
CA PRO A 156 6.07 21.24 -1.23
C PRO A 156 5.29 21.57 -2.51
N GLU A 157 4.35 22.48 -2.38
CA GLU A 157 3.63 23.04 -3.53
C GLU A 157 4.62 23.69 -4.49
N GLY A 158 4.51 23.37 -5.79
CA GLY A 158 5.46 23.84 -6.81
C GLY A 158 6.50 22.80 -7.24
N PHE A 159 6.75 21.77 -6.42
CA PHE A 159 7.71 20.70 -6.75
C PHE A 159 7.07 19.67 -7.66
N ARG A 160 6.98 20.00 -8.96
CA ARG A 160 6.25 19.24 -9.98
C ARG A 160 7.10 18.22 -10.70
N VAL A 161 8.42 18.41 -10.77
CA VAL A 161 9.33 17.45 -11.39
C VAL A 161 9.70 16.40 -10.35
N ARG A 162 9.25 15.16 -10.54
CA ARG A 162 9.35 14.10 -9.54
C ARG A 162 9.90 12.82 -10.17
N LYS A 163 10.86 12.20 -9.49
CA LYS A 163 11.27 10.81 -9.71
C LYS A 163 11.02 10.04 -8.43
N HIS A 164 10.50 8.83 -8.55
CA HIS A 164 10.21 8.00 -7.40
C HIS A 164 10.51 6.53 -7.66
N GLU A 165 10.79 5.81 -6.59
CA GLU A 165 10.92 4.35 -6.55
C GLU A 165 10.03 3.86 -5.41
N LEU A 166 9.09 2.97 -5.73
CA LEU A 166 8.11 2.45 -4.80
C LEU A 166 8.16 0.92 -4.83
N SER A 167 8.24 0.32 -3.65
CA SER A 167 8.18 -1.14 -3.48
C SER A 167 7.55 -1.50 -2.14
N ASN A 168 7.42 -2.80 -1.88
CA ASN A 168 6.90 -3.29 -0.62
C ASN A 168 7.86 -3.11 0.57
N THR A 169 9.11 -2.72 0.33
CA THR A 169 10.16 -2.61 1.37
C THR A 169 10.67 -1.18 1.54
N HIS A 170 10.47 -0.30 0.56
CA HIS A 170 10.97 1.07 0.63
C HIS A 170 10.24 2.00 -0.33
N VAL A 171 10.33 3.30 -0.03
CA VAL A 171 9.95 4.40 -0.91
C VAL A 171 11.09 5.40 -1.01
N LEU A 172 11.36 5.88 -2.22
CA LEU A 172 12.26 7.00 -2.50
C LEU A 172 11.51 7.99 -3.38
N PHE A 173 11.51 9.25 -2.98
CA PHE A 173 11.01 10.37 -3.77
C PHE A 173 12.11 11.43 -3.87
N VAL A 174 12.37 11.89 -5.09
CA VAL A 174 13.20 13.07 -5.38
C VAL A 174 12.33 14.03 -6.17
N ALA A 175 12.14 15.23 -5.66
CA ALA A 175 11.28 16.25 -6.25
C ALA A 175 12.00 17.60 -6.27
N SER A 176 11.71 18.40 -7.29
CA SER A 176 12.20 19.77 -7.42
C SER A 176 11.17 20.65 -8.14
N GLU A 177 11.33 21.96 -8.03
CA GLU A 177 10.56 22.93 -8.84
C GLU A 177 10.93 22.83 -10.32
N ASP A 178 12.23 22.78 -10.60
CA ASP A 178 12.81 22.71 -11.94
C ASP A 178 13.33 21.30 -12.28
N THR A 179 14.15 21.19 -13.32
CA THR A 179 14.74 19.92 -13.78
C THR A 179 15.59 19.25 -12.69
N LEU A 180 15.37 17.96 -12.48
CA LEU A 180 16.14 17.15 -11.53
C LEU A 180 17.59 17.00 -11.99
N LYS A 181 18.53 17.41 -11.13
CA LYS A 181 19.96 17.22 -11.37
C LYS A 181 20.41 15.79 -11.02
N PRO A 182 21.39 15.21 -11.73
CA PRO A 182 21.92 13.88 -11.43
C PRO A 182 22.43 13.73 -10.00
N GLU A 183 23.05 14.75 -9.43
CA GLU A 183 23.55 14.74 -8.04
C GLU A 183 22.43 14.59 -7.00
N TRP A 184 21.22 15.10 -7.28
CA TRP A 184 20.08 14.92 -6.37
C TRP A 184 19.53 13.50 -6.41
N LEU A 185 19.56 12.87 -7.58
CA LEU A 185 19.22 11.45 -7.72
C LEU A 185 20.24 10.57 -6.99
N ALA A 186 21.53 10.87 -7.15
CA ALA A 186 22.59 10.17 -6.45
C ALA A 186 22.45 10.34 -4.93
N LYS A 187 22.20 11.56 -4.45
CA LYS A 187 21.95 11.84 -3.03
C LYS A 187 20.74 11.06 -2.50
N GLY A 188 19.66 10.98 -3.26
CA GLY A 188 18.50 10.16 -2.89
C GLY A 188 18.86 8.68 -2.70
N GLN A 189 19.68 8.13 -3.60
CA GLN A 189 20.16 6.76 -3.48
C GLN A 189 21.10 6.57 -2.27
N GLU A 190 22.02 7.51 -2.04
CA GLU A 190 22.92 7.47 -0.87
C GLU A 190 22.15 7.48 0.45
N ILE A 191 21.09 8.32 0.54
CA ILE A 191 20.21 8.35 1.71
C ILE A 191 19.52 7.00 1.89
N MET A 192 18.97 6.42 0.81
CA MET A 192 18.33 5.10 0.87
C MET A 192 19.29 4.00 1.31
N ASP A 193 20.51 3.98 0.76
CA ASP A 193 21.53 2.99 1.12
C ASP A 193 22.04 3.17 2.56
N SER A 194 22.07 4.41 3.07
CA SER A 194 22.35 4.68 4.48
C SER A 194 21.30 4.04 5.40
N LEU A 195 20.01 4.17 5.06
CA LEU A 195 18.92 3.59 5.83
C LEU A 195 19.00 2.06 5.88
N ARG A 196 19.30 1.43 4.74
CA ARG A 196 19.45 -0.04 4.64
C ARG A 196 20.65 -0.56 5.43
N ARG A 197 21.76 0.18 5.49
CA ARG A 197 22.94 -0.22 6.29
C ARG A 197 22.66 -0.17 7.78
N GLU A 198 21.96 0.86 8.22
CA GLU A 198 21.57 1.00 9.63
C GLU A 198 20.56 -0.10 10.05
N GLU A 199 19.79 -0.69 9.12
CA GLU A 199 18.84 -1.78 9.41
C GLU A 199 19.53 -3.12 9.74
N ASN A 200 20.73 -3.34 9.19
CA ASN A 200 21.50 -4.58 9.33
C ASN A 200 22.55 -4.54 10.47
N ALA A 201 22.57 -3.47 11.26
CA ALA A 201 23.49 -3.25 12.38
C ALA A 201 22.76 -3.40 13.72
#